data_AF-A0A1Q7KF88-F1
#
_entry.id   AF-A0A1Q7KF88-F1
#
_cell.length_a   1.000
_cell.length_b   1.000
_cell.length_c   1.000
_cell.angle_alpha   90.00
_cell.angle_beta   90.00
_cell.angle_gamma   90.00
#
_symmetry.space_group_name_H-M   'P 1'
#
loop_
_entity.id
_entity.type
_entity.pdbx_description
1 polymer ?
#
loop_
_entity_poly.entity_id
_entity_poly.type
_entity_poly.pdbx_seq_one_letter_code
_entity_poly.pdbx_strand_id
1 'polypeptide(L)'
;MARHHRHDRYVVMVPGDETTAEFDAGAAPALPAGWTRTFLLYSDGWIKDSDLNTAHGTTIDPLPYHAVSSYPYAPGDAYPSDSARQRYLREYNTRIIKPGAREER
;
A
#
# COMPACT_ATOMS: atom_id res chain seq x y z
N MET A 1 -12.46 -13.49 -13.14
CA MET A 1 -11.19 -13.34 -12.39
C MET A 1 -11.47 -13.61 -10.93
N ALA A 2 -10.77 -14.55 -10.30
CA ALA A 2 -10.99 -14.89 -8.91
C ALA A 2 -10.68 -13.66 -8.03
N ARG A 3 -11.62 -13.26 -7.17
CA ARG A 3 -11.38 -12.24 -6.14
C ARG A 3 -10.34 -12.80 -5.17
N HIS A 4 -9.08 -12.44 -5.35
CA HIS A 4 -8.08 -12.60 -4.31
C HIS A 4 -8.49 -11.72 -3.13
N HIS A 5 -8.64 -12.31 -1.95
CA HIS A 5 -8.84 -11.55 -0.71
C HIS A 5 -7.61 -10.67 -0.49
N ARG A 6 -7.74 -9.37 -0.72
CA ARG A 6 -6.69 -8.42 -0.41
C ARG A 6 -6.63 -8.28 1.11
N HIS A 7 -5.44 -8.47 1.67
CA HIS A 7 -5.25 -8.54 3.13
C HIS A 7 -5.23 -7.16 3.80
N ASP A 8 -5.38 -6.08 3.05
CA ASP A 8 -5.24 -4.69 3.50
C ASP A 8 -3.92 -4.41 4.23
N ARG A 9 -2.84 -5.13 3.89
CA ARG A 9 -1.50 -4.90 4.44
C ARG A 9 -0.66 -4.21 3.39
N TYR A 10 -0.09 -3.06 3.72
CA TYR A 10 0.57 -2.18 2.75
C TYR A 10 2.05 -1.99 3.08
N VAL A 11 2.85 -1.80 2.04
CA VAL A 11 4.15 -1.14 2.18
C VAL A 11 3.86 0.36 2.27
N VAL A 12 4.21 0.99 3.40
CA VAL A 12 4.01 2.43 3.60
C VAL A 12 5.22 3.16 3.06
N MET A 13 5.00 3.98 2.03
CA MET A 13 6.03 4.77 1.36
C MET A 13 5.80 6.27 1.57
N VAL A 14 6.88 7.04 1.63
CA VAL A 14 6.89 8.51 1.65
C VAL A 14 7.69 9.05 0.44
N PRO A 15 7.69 10.37 0.17
CA PRO A 15 8.48 10.93 -0.92
C PRO A 15 9.95 10.48 -0.87
N GLY A 16 10.44 9.98 -1.99
CA GLY A 16 11.82 9.49 -2.14
C GLY A 16 12.03 8.01 -1.79
N ASP A 17 11.04 7.32 -1.21
CA ASP A 17 11.12 5.85 -1.05
C ASP A 17 10.98 5.15 -2.42
N GLU A 18 11.65 4.01 -2.56
CA GLU A 18 11.56 3.12 -3.72
C GLU A 18 11.30 1.69 -3.27
N THR A 19 10.55 0.92 -4.07
CA THR A 19 10.40 -0.53 -3.90
C THR A 19 10.81 -1.25 -5.18
N THR A 20 11.74 -2.19 -5.06
CA THR A 20 12.18 -3.06 -6.15
C THR A 20 11.54 -4.44 -6.00
N ALA A 21 10.96 -4.96 -7.08
CA ALA A 21 10.43 -6.32 -7.15
C ALA A 21 11.30 -7.16 -8.10
N GLU A 22 11.92 -8.20 -7.56
CA GLU A 22 12.74 -9.14 -8.31
C GLU A 22 12.05 -10.50 -8.35
N PHE A 23 12.11 -11.17 -9.49
CA PHE A 23 11.59 -12.52 -9.66
C PHE A 23 12.45 -13.31 -10.65
N ASP A 24 12.54 -14.62 -10.46
CA ASP A 24 13.24 -15.49 -11.40
C ASP A 24 12.38 -15.75 -12.64
N ALA A 25 12.73 -15.08 -13.75
CA ALA A 25 12.07 -15.28 -15.03
C ALA A 25 12.32 -16.68 -15.64
N GLY A 26 13.41 -17.35 -15.24
CA GLY A 26 13.77 -18.70 -15.68
C GLY A 26 12.90 -19.80 -15.07
N ALA A 27 12.27 -19.55 -13.92
CA ALA A 27 11.31 -20.46 -13.30
C ALA A 27 9.99 -20.57 -14.10
N ALA A 28 9.75 -19.69 -15.06
CA ALA A 28 8.55 -19.72 -15.89
C ALA A 28 8.61 -20.85 -16.95
N PRO A 29 7.48 -21.51 -17.27
CA PRO A 29 7.45 -22.56 -18.28
C PRO A 29 7.98 -22.12 -19.66
N ALA A 30 8.50 -23.06 -20.44
CA ALA A 30 8.91 -22.80 -21.82
C ALA A 30 7.73 -22.28 -22.67
N LEU A 31 8.03 -21.41 -23.63
CA LEU A 31 7.04 -20.88 -24.57
C LEU A 31 6.91 -21.78 -25.80
N PRO A 32 5.73 -21.84 -26.43
CA PRO A 32 5.59 -22.39 -27.77
C PRO A 32 6.46 -21.65 -28.79
N ALA A 33 6.79 -22.31 -29.89
CA ALA A 33 7.55 -21.70 -30.99
C ALA A 33 6.81 -20.46 -31.54
N GLY A 34 7.55 -19.38 -31.76
CA GLY A 34 7.02 -18.11 -32.28
C GLY A 34 6.36 -17.19 -31.24
N TRP A 35 6.32 -17.57 -29.96
CA TRP A 35 5.75 -16.74 -28.89
C TRP A 35 6.80 -15.89 -28.18
N THR A 36 6.37 -14.70 -27.74
CA THR A 36 7.17 -13.79 -26.89
C THR A 36 6.49 -13.62 -25.54
N ARG A 37 7.27 -13.55 -24.48
CA ARG A 37 6.79 -13.27 -23.11
C ARG A 37 7.06 -11.82 -22.74
N THR A 38 6.10 -11.23 -22.03
CA THR A 38 6.20 -9.93 -21.39
C THR A 38 5.68 -10.03 -19.95
N PHE A 39 5.96 -9.01 -19.14
CA PHE A 39 5.56 -8.95 -17.75
C PHE A 39 4.73 -7.69 -17.50
N LEU A 40 3.71 -7.81 -16.64
CA LEU A 40 2.88 -6.70 -16.20
C LEU A 40 3.03 -6.56 -14.68
N LEU A 41 3.44 -5.38 -14.23
CA LEU A 41 3.31 -5.01 -12.83
C LEU A 41 1.89 -4.50 -12.59
N TYR A 42 1.12 -5.23 -11.81
CA TYR A 42 -0.17 -4.77 -11.30
C TYR A 42 -0.01 -4.38 -9.84
N SER A 43 -0.12 -3.08 -9.56
CA SER A 43 -0.15 -2.56 -8.21
C SER A 43 -1.56 -2.19 -7.79
N ASP A 44 -1.80 -2.31 -6.50
CA ASP A 44 -3.01 -1.85 -5.85
C ASP A 44 -2.60 -1.06 -4.61
N GLY A 45 -3.04 0.18 -4.54
CA GLY A 45 -2.54 1.12 -3.56
C GLY A 45 -3.44 2.32 -3.39
N TRP A 46 -3.08 3.09 -2.38
CA TRP A 46 -3.77 4.29 -1.96
C TRP A 46 -2.75 5.40 -1.82
N ILE A 47 -3.21 6.63 -1.97
CA ILE A 47 -2.38 7.81 -1.78
C ILE A 47 -3.08 8.79 -0.84
N LYS A 48 -2.29 9.43 0.01
CA LYS A 48 -2.69 10.65 0.71
C LYS A 48 -1.81 11.75 0.15
N ASP A 49 -2.41 12.71 -0.53
CA ASP A 49 -1.66 13.84 -1.06
C ASP A 49 -1.28 14.77 0.08
N SER A 50 -0.08 15.35 0.06
CA SER A 50 0.31 16.37 1.04
C SER A 50 -0.26 17.75 0.67
N ASP A 51 -1.48 17.80 0.13
CA ASP A 51 -2.15 19.03 -0.27
C ASP A 51 -3.07 19.59 0.84
N LEU A 52 -3.57 20.81 0.65
CA LEU A 52 -4.41 21.51 1.64
C LEU A 52 -5.78 20.84 1.85
N ASN A 53 -6.23 19.99 0.94
CA ASN A 53 -7.55 19.36 0.98
C ASN A 53 -7.48 17.93 1.52
N THR A 54 -6.30 17.42 1.82
CA THR A 54 -6.11 16.07 2.35
C THR A 54 -6.07 16.09 3.87
N ALA A 55 -7.13 15.57 4.49
CA ALA A 55 -7.32 15.61 5.94
C ALA A 55 -6.15 15.02 6.77
N HIS A 56 -5.54 13.94 6.29
CA HIS A 56 -4.49 13.19 6.99
C HIS A 56 -3.20 13.05 6.17
N GLY A 57 -2.90 14.03 5.30
CA GLY A 57 -1.76 13.96 4.36
C GLY A 57 -0.39 13.88 5.04
N THR A 58 -0.29 14.31 6.29
CA THR A 58 0.97 14.34 7.07
C THR A 58 1.07 13.25 8.13
N THR A 59 0.18 12.26 8.11
CA THR A 59 0.17 11.14 9.08
C THR A 59 0.08 9.79 8.37
N ILE A 60 0.70 8.77 8.97
CA ILE A 60 0.55 7.38 8.47
C ILE A 60 -0.91 6.94 8.66
N ASP A 61 -1.42 7.06 9.88
CA ASP A 61 -2.81 6.75 10.18
C ASP A 61 -3.77 7.87 9.75
N PRO A 62 -5.03 7.52 9.44
CA PRO A 62 -5.57 6.16 9.36
C PRO A 62 -5.07 5.41 8.12
N LEU A 63 -4.80 4.11 8.23
CA LEU A 63 -4.45 3.28 7.07
C LEU A 63 -5.67 3.04 6.15
N PRO A 64 -5.52 3.00 4.84
CA PRO A 64 -6.63 2.66 3.94
C PRO A 64 -7.02 1.18 4.07
N TYR A 65 -8.22 0.79 3.66
CA TYR A 65 -8.63 -0.60 3.51
C TYR A 65 -9.77 -0.71 2.49
N HIS A 66 -9.88 -1.85 1.82
CA HIS A 66 -10.80 -2.00 0.67
C HIS A 66 -12.28 -1.80 0.99
N ALA A 67 -12.68 -2.08 2.23
CA ALA A 67 -14.04 -1.95 2.69
C ALA A 67 -14.35 -0.57 3.30
N VAL A 68 -13.42 0.40 3.22
CA VAL A 68 -13.64 1.75 3.75
C VAL A 68 -14.77 2.42 2.98
N SER A 69 -15.68 3.06 3.70
CA SER A 69 -16.86 3.69 3.11
C SER A 69 -16.53 5.06 2.51
N SER A 70 -15.65 5.82 3.19
CA SER A 70 -15.19 7.11 2.71
C SER A 70 -13.79 7.47 3.19
N TYR A 71 -13.18 8.44 2.51
CA TYR A 71 -12.04 9.18 3.04
C TYR A 71 -12.43 10.66 3.19
N PRO A 72 -12.26 11.28 4.37
CA PRO A 72 -11.88 10.65 5.64
C PRO A 72 -12.88 9.59 6.10
N TYR A 73 -12.47 8.75 7.06
CA TYR A 73 -13.31 7.66 7.59
C TYR A 73 -14.69 8.17 8.03
N ALA A 74 -15.75 7.48 7.60
CA ALA A 74 -17.11 7.73 8.09
C ALA A 74 -17.27 7.19 9.52
N PRO A 75 -18.33 7.60 10.26
CA PRO A 75 -18.69 6.94 11.49
C PRO A 75 -18.88 5.43 11.29
N GLY A 76 -18.12 4.63 12.03
CA GLY A 76 -18.12 3.16 11.92
C GLY A 76 -17.04 2.58 11.00
N ASP A 77 -16.35 3.41 10.21
CA ASP A 77 -15.15 2.97 9.49
C ASP A 77 -13.99 2.77 10.49
N ALA A 78 -13.33 1.63 10.39
CA ALA A 78 -12.15 1.28 11.17
C ALA A 78 -11.29 0.31 10.39
N TYR A 79 -9.98 0.54 10.41
CA TYR A 79 -9.04 -0.41 9.83
C TYR A 79 -9.16 -1.77 10.54
N PRO A 80 -9.20 -2.91 9.79
CA PRO A 80 -9.36 -4.23 10.38
C PRO A 80 -8.34 -4.53 11.48
N SER A 81 -8.81 -4.92 12.67
CA SER A 81 -8.00 -5.10 13.87
C SER A 81 -7.79 -6.56 14.29
N ASP A 82 -8.01 -7.52 13.37
CA ASP A 82 -7.75 -8.93 13.64
C ASP A 82 -6.26 -9.21 13.92
N SER A 83 -5.99 -10.39 14.51
CA SER A 83 -4.65 -10.78 14.96
C SER A 83 -3.57 -10.72 13.86
N ALA A 84 -3.93 -10.95 12.60
CA ALA A 84 -2.98 -10.91 11.49
C ALA A 84 -2.61 -9.47 11.12
N ARG A 85 -3.58 -8.55 11.06
CA ARG A 85 -3.30 -7.11 10.87
C ARG A 85 -2.53 -6.53 12.04
N GLN A 86 -2.89 -6.90 13.27
CA GLN A 86 -2.18 -6.46 14.47
C GLN A 86 -0.72 -6.90 14.50
N ARG A 87 -0.42 -8.12 14.03
CA ARG A 87 0.96 -8.59 13.86
C ARG A 87 1.69 -7.79 12.79
N TYR A 88 1.07 -7.61 11.62
CA TYR A 88 1.62 -6.81 10.53
C TYR A 88 1.98 -5.38 10.98
N LEU A 89 1.07 -4.70 11.69
CA LEU A 89 1.31 -3.35 12.17
C LEU A 89 2.52 -3.28 13.10
N ARG A 90 2.64 -4.23 14.04
CA ARG A 90 3.78 -4.27 14.96
C ARG A 90 5.10 -4.63 14.28
N GLU A 91 5.07 -5.52 13.30
CA GLU A 91 6.27 -6.06 12.67
C GLU A 91 6.81 -5.14 11.57
N TYR A 92 5.93 -4.55 10.76
CA TYR A 92 6.31 -3.83 9.54
C TYR A 92 5.99 -2.34 9.55
N ASN A 93 4.97 -1.88 10.28
CA ASN A 93 4.62 -0.46 10.34
C ASN A 93 5.42 0.27 11.43
N THR A 94 6.73 0.37 11.22
CA THR A 94 7.69 0.93 12.20
C THR A 94 8.06 2.39 11.95
N ARG A 95 7.53 3.00 10.88
CA ARG A 95 7.88 4.36 10.48
C ARG A 95 7.24 5.39 11.42
N ILE A 96 8.00 6.42 11.79
CA ILE A 96 7.54 7.50 12.68
C ILE A 96 7.53 8.81 11.90
N ILE A 97 6.35 9.42 11.77
CA ILE A 97 6.21 10.78 11.23
C ILE A 97 6.07 11.76 12.41
N LYS A 98 6.99 12.73 12.50
CA LYS A 98 6.94 13.76 13.53
C LYS A 98 6.01 14.89 13.08
N PRO A 99 5.04 15.33 13.90
CA PRO A 99 4.26 16.52 13.61
C PRO A 99 5.19 17.74 13.52
N GLY A 100 5.13 18.50 12.42
CA GLY A 100 5.77 19.82 12.32
C GLY A 100 7.06 19.91 11.50
N ALA A 101 7.54 18.85 10.84
CA ALA A 101 8.57 18.97 9.81
C ALA A 101 7.97 19.59 8.54
N ARG A 102 7.73 20.91 8.54
CA ARG A 102 7.55 21.65 7.30
C ARG A 102 8.90 21.64 6.59
N GLU A 103 8.94 21.22 5.33
CA GLU A 103 10.03 21.66 4.44
C GLU A 103 9.99 23.19 4.42
N GLU A 104 11.00 23.81 5.03
CA GLU A 104 11.32 25.21 4.80
C GLU A 104 11.56 25.37 3.30
N ARG A 105 10.70 26.17 2.66
CA ARG A 105 10.91 26.64 1.28
C ARG A 105 12.03 27.67 1.23
#